data_AF-A0A6A7LJW0-F1
#
_entry.id   AF-A0A6A7LJW0-F1
#
_cell.length_a   1.000
_cell.length_b   1.000
_cell.length_c   1.000
_cell.angle_alpha   90.00
_cell.angle_beta   90.00
_cell.angle_gamma   90.00
#
_symmetry.space_group_name_H-M   'P 1'
#
loop_
_entity.id
_entity.type
_entity.pdbx_description
1 polymer ?
#
loop_
_entity_poly.entity_id
_entity_poly.type
_entity_poly.pdbx_seq_one_letter_code
_entity_poly.pdbx_strand_id
1 'polypeptide(L)'
;MLFLSHFITVYSVEIKARQLTSSTIVYFAFMAMSIVLFAILSDPPPAMNQQQWWITSIFHVISASTTTGFQLVNLGSISVEAKIVLVFVMMIRGMAYSTAGGIKIERVILVLRTILKWNMLFYNRKGKRSLPQPISMTSPPRKQ
;
A
#
# COMPACT_ATOMS: atom_id res chain seq x y z
N MET A 1 6.16 36.60 12.53
CA MET A 1 5.75 35.90 11.29
C MET A 1 6.59 34.65 11.01
N LEU A 2 7.92 34.67 11.19
CA LEU A 2 8.80 33.48 11.04
C LEU A 2 8.49 32.32 12.01
N PHE A 3 8.09 32.62 13.24
CA PHE A 3 7.74 31.60 14.25
C PHE A 3 6.48 30.78 13.89
N LEU A 4 5.46 31.40 13.29
CA LEU A 4 4.26 30.67 12.83
C LEU A 4 4.57 29.74 11.67
N SER A 5 5.42 30.19 10.74
CA SER A 5 5.87 29.37 9.60
C SER A 5 6.62 28.12 10.08
N HIS A 6 7.50 28.28 11.08
CA HIS A 6 8.23 27.16 11.68
C HIS A 6 7.30 26.18 12.40
N PHE A 7 6.35 26.69 13.20
CA PHE A 7 5.40 25.86 13.93
C PHE A 7 4.47 25.06 13.02
N ILE A 8 3.95 25.69 11.95
CA ILE A 8 3.09 25.04 10.94
C ILE A 8 3.89 23.97 10.17
N THR A 9 5.15 24.26 9.84
CA THR A 9 6.04 23.30 9.17
C THR A 9 6.25 22.07 10.05
N VAL A 10 6.58 22.24 11.33
CA VAL A 10 6.77 21.13 12.29
C VAL A 10 5.49 20.31 12.46
N TYR A 11 4.32 20.95 12.61
CA TYR A 11 3.04 20.24 12.77
C TYR A 11 2.63 19.43 11.54
N SER A 12 2.93 19.94 10.33
CA SER A 12 2.63 19.22 9.08
C SER A 12 3.48 17.95 8.89
N VAL A 13 4.68 17.93 9.48
CA VAL A 13 5.60 16.78 9.40
C VAL A 13 5.15 15.66 10.33
N GLU A 14 4.70 15.97 11.55
CA GLU A 14 4.21 14.95 12.50
C GLU A 14 2.95 14.23 12.02
N ILE A 15 1.99 14.95 11.44
CA ILE A 15 0.77 14.35 10.90
C ILE A 15 1.09 13.41 9.72
N LYS A 16 2.10 13.75 8.92
CA LYS A 16 2.54 12.92 7.79
C LYS A 16 3.33 11.69 8.25
N ALA A 17 4.13 11.81 9.32
CA ALA A 17 4.85 10.69 9.92
C ALA A 17 3.92 9.63 10.52
N ARG A 18 2.79 10.04 11.13
CA ARG A 18 1.80 9.13 11.72
C ARG A 18 0.98 8.34 10.68
N GLN A 19 0.77 8.90 9.48
CA GLN A 19 0.15 8.13 8.39
C GLN A 19 1.09 7.11 7.76
N LEU A 20 2.40 7.40 7.73
CA LEU A 20 3.41 6.54 7.14
C LEU A 20 3.59 5.23 7.93
N THR A 21 3.46 5.28 9.26
CA THR A 21 3.63 4.11 10.13
C THR A 21 2.60 3.01 9.86
N SER A 22 1.36 3.38 9.51
CA SER A 22 0.29 2.40 9.22
C SER A 22 0.58 1.60 7.94
N SER A 23 1.05 2.27 6.89
CA SER A 23 1.39 1.63 5.62
C SER A 23 2.63 0.73 5.73
N THR A 24 3.61 1.14 6.54
CA THR A 24 4.79 0.33 6.84
C THR A 24 4.44 -1.00 7.51
N ILE A 25 3.49 -1.01 8.45
CA ILE A 25 3.04 -2.25 9.10
C ILE A 25 2.36 -3.19 8.10
N VAL A 26 1.50 -2.66 7.22
CA VAL A 26 0.85 -3.46 6.16
C VAL A 26 1.89 -4.08 5.22
N TYR A 27 2.94 -3.34 4.88
CA TYR A 27 4.04 -3.86 4.07
C TYR A 27 4.78 -5.00 4.77
N PHE A 28 5.13 -4.86 6.05
CA PHE A 28 5.78 -5.94 6.81
C PHE A 28 4.89 -7.18 6.95
N ALA A 29 3.58 -7.00 7.13
CA ALA A 29 2.62 -8.10 7.16
C ALA A 29 2.53 -8.82 5.80
N PHE A 30 2.47 -8.07 4.70
CA PHE A 30 2.51 -8.62 3.34
C PHE A 30 3.81 -9.38 3.06
N MET A 31 4.95 -8.86 3.52
CA MET A 31 6.25 -9.52 3.43
C MET A 31 6.27 -10.84 4.20
N ALA A 32 5.82 -10.85 5.46
CA ALA A 32 5.77 -12.07 6.26
C ALA A 32 4.85 -13.12 5.63
N MET A 33 3.67 -12.72 5.14
CA MET A 33 2.76 -13.61 4.41
C MET A 33 3.41 -14.20 3.16
N SER A 34 4.11 -13.37 2.38
CA SER A 34 4.79 -13.79 1.14
C SER A 34 5.92 -14.77 1.42
N ILE A 35 6.67 -14.59 2.52
CA ILE A 35 7.71 -15.53 2.97
C ILE A 35 7.10 -16.89 3.27
N VAL A 36 6.02 -16.94 4.03
CA VAL A 36 5.33 -18.20 4.36
C VAL A 36 4.79 -18.87 3.10
N LEU A 37 4.14 -18.10 2.22
CA LEU A 37 3.61 -18.62 0.96
C LEU A 37 4.72 -19.19 0.06
N PHE A 38 5.83 -18.48 -0.08
CA PHE A 38 6.97 -18.93 -0.87
C PHE A 38 7.63 -20.18 -0.27
N ALA A 39 7.79 -20.25 1.06
CA ALA A 39 8.39 -21.40 1.74
C ALA A 39 7.53 -22.68 1.65
N ILE A 40 6.21 -22.56 1.44
CA ILE A 40 5.31 -23.70 1.25
C ILE A 40 5.29 -24.16 -0.22
N LEU A 41 5.36 -23.22 -1.17
CA LEU A 41 5.25 -23.52 -2.61
C LEU A 41 6.56 -23.92 -3.27
N SER A 42 7.68 -23.44 -2.72
CA SER A 42 9.00 -23.78 -3.20
C SER A 42 9.37 -25.10 -2.50
N ASP A 43 9.64 -26.17 -3.24
CA ASP A 43 10.07 -27.42 -2.62
C ASP A 43 11.54 -27.32 -2.19
N PRO A 44 11.92 -27.83 -1.00
CA PRO A 44 13.31 -27.80 -0.56
C PRO A 44 14.17 -28.66 -1.50
N PRO A 45 15.29 -28.12 -2.03
CA PRO A 45 16.21 -28.92 -2.81
C PRO A 45 16.74 -30.09 -1.97
N PRO A 46 16.87 -31.31 -2.53
CA PRO A 46 17.26 -32.50 -1.79
C PRO A 46 18.66 -32.42 -1.14
N ALA A 47 19.48 -31.43 -1.55
CA ALA A 47 20.82 -31.19 -1.01
C ALA A 47 20.87 -30.20 0.17
N MET A 48 19.73 -29.68 0.65
CA MET A 48 19.70 -28.62 1.67
C MET A 48 19.04 -29.05 2.99
N ASN A 49 19.64 -28.63 4.09
CA ASN A 49 19.06 -28.79 5.43
C ASN A 49 17.84 -27.88 5.62
N GLN A 50 16.89 -28.28 6.47
CA GLN A 50 15.67 -27.51 6.77
C GLN A 50 15.98 -26.06 7.20
N GLN A 51 17.03 -25.85 7.99
CA GLN A 51 17.42 -24.50 8.45
C GLN A 51 17.90 -23.61 7.29
N GLN A 52 18.68 -24.18 6.36
CA GLN A 52 19.18 -23.46 5.19
C GLN A 52 18.04 -23.11 4.22
N TRP A 53 17.03 -23.97 4.15
CA TRP A 53 15.82 -23.75 3.37
C TRP A 53 15.05 -22.49 3.79
N TRP A 54 14.80 -22.35 5.10
CA TRP A 54 14.09 -21.19 5.64
C TRP A 54 14.83 -19.88 5.34
N ILE A 55 16.15 -19.86 5.57
CA ILE A 55 17.00 -18.69 5.30
C ILE A 55 16.97 -18.31 3.82
N THR A 56 17.08 -19.31 2.94
CA THR A 56 17.07 -19.12 1.49
C THR A 56 15.73 -18.57 0.99
N SER A 57 14.62 -19.08 1.55
CA SER A 57 13.26 -18.61 1.25
C SER A 57 13.06 -17.15 1.66
N ILE A 58 13.46 -16.79 2.88
CA ILE A 58 13.41 -15.42 3.39
C ILE A 58 14.23 -14.48 2.50
N PHE A 59 15.46 -14.88 2.16
CA PHE A 59 16.35 -14.07 1.33
C PHE A 59 15.77 -13.81 -0.06
N HIS A 60 15.24 -14.85 -0.72
CA HIS A 60 14.62 -14.71 -2.04
C HIS A 60 13.43 -13.77 -2.03
N VAL A 61 12.56 -13.87 -1.04
CA VAL A 61 11.38 -12.98 -0.93
C VAL A 61 11.80 -11.54 -0.62
N ILE A 62 12.79 -11.32 0.24
CA ILE A 62 13.32 -9.97 0.53
C ILE A 62 14.00 -9.37 -0.70
N SER A 63 14.85 -10.14 -1.37
CA SER A 63 15.51 -9.74 -2.61
C SER A 63 14.48 -9.37 -3.69
N ALA A 64 13.49 -10.24 -3.87
CA ALA A 64 12.38 -10.04 -4.78
C ALA A 64 11.40 -8.95 -4.35
N SER A 65 11.40 -8.53 -3.09
CA SER A 65 10.61 -7.38 -2.63
C SER A 65 11.37 -6.06 -2.68
N THR A 66 12.70 -6.08 -2.75
CA THR A 66 13.56 -4.87 -2.74
C THR A 66 14.20 -4.53 -4.09
N THR A 67 13.82 -5.24 -5.16
CA THR A 67 14.27 -5.08 -6.57
C THR A 67 15.77 -5.35 -6.73
N THR A 68 16.41 -5.97 -5.74
CA THR A 68 17.85 -6.22 -5.79
C THR A 68 18.19 -7.30 -6.80
N GLY A 69 17.31 -8.29 -6.97
CA GLY A 69 17.48 -9.35 -7.97
C GLY A 69 18.59 -10.34 -7.60
N PHE A 70 19.00 -10.40 -6.33
CA PHE A 70 19.93 -11.39 -5.85
C PHE A 70 19.30 -12.77 -5.75
N GLN A 71 20.09 -13.78 -6.07
CA GLN A 71 19.69 -15.17 -6.18
C GLN A 71 20.69 -16.05 -5.42
N LEU A 72 20.24 -16.74 -4.37
CA LEU A 72 21.06 -17.70 -3.60
C LEU A 72 21.08 -19.10 -4.20
N VAL A 73 19.98 -19.51 -4.84
CA VAL A 73 19.82 -20.84 -5.47
C VAL A 73 19.30 -20.69 -6.88
N ASN A 74 19.54 -21.67 -7.74
CA ASN A 74 19.16 -21.58 -9.16
C ASN A 74 17.63 -21.41 -9.33
N LEU A 75 17.17 -20.27 -9.87
CA LEU A 75 15.75 -20.03 -10.16
C LEU A 75 15.19 -21.05 -11.18
N GLY A 76 16.05 -21.68 -11.99
CA GLY A 76 15.66 -22.74 -12.91
C GLY A 76 15.12 -23.98 -12.21
N SER A 77 15.71 -24.36 -11.07
CA SER A 77 15.34 -25.57 -10.32
C SER A 77 14.18 -25.38 -9.34
N ILE A 78 13.68 -24.16 -9.19
CA ILE A 78 12.53 -23.86 -8.34
C ILE A 78 11.22 -24.23 -9.08
N SER A 79 10.18 -24.59 -8.33
CA SER A 79 8.82 -24.83 -8.84
C SER A 79 8.29 -23.63 -9.64
N VAL A 80 7.42 -23.89 -10.63
CA VAL A 80 6.87 -22.83 -11.49
C VAL A 80 5.96 -21.90 -10.69
N GLU A 81 5.23 -22.48 -9.73
CA GLU A 81 4.31 -21.84 -8.80
C GLU A 81 5.06 -20.81 -7.94
N ALA A 82 6.20 -21.18 -7.38
CA ALA A 82 7.01 -20.28 -6.56
C ALA A 82 7.63 -19.13 -7.39
N LYS A 83 7.98 -19.37 -8.66
CA LYS A 83 8.42 -18.31 -9.58
C LYS A 83 7.32 -17.30 -9.86
N ILE A 84 6.09 -17.76 -10.07
CA ILE A 84 4.93 -16.87 -10.28
C ILE A 84 4.73 -15.98 -9.05
N VAL A 85 4.78 -16.55 -7.84
CA VAL A 85 4.67 -15.77 -6.60
C VAL A 85 5.79 -14.73 -6.48
N LEU A 86 7.04 -15.10 -6.77
CA LEU A 86 8.17 -14.16 -6.79
C LEU A 86 7.92 -12.98 -7.74
N VAL A 87 7.41 -13.24 -8.95
CA VAL A 87 7.08 -12.19 -9.93
C VAL A 87 5.96 -11.28 -9.42
N PHE A 88 4.94 -11.82 -8.75
CA PHE A 88 3.88 -11.01 -8.14
C PHE A 88 4.40 -10.13 -7.00
N VAL A 89 5.24 -10.67 -6.11
CA VAL A 89 5.93 -9.91 -5.05
C VAL A 89 6.81 -8.82 -5.66
N MET A 90 7.44 -9.10 -6.81
CA MET A 90 8.22 -8.12 -7.56
C MET A 90 7.38 -7.00 -8.19
N MET A 91 6.11 -7.25 -8.49
CA MET A 91 5.23 -6.25 -9.11
C MET A 91 4.62 -5.31 -8.07
N ILE A 92 4.19 -5.85 -6.92
CA ILE A 92 3.51 -5.11 -5.84
C ILE A 92 4.44 -5.07 -4.62
N ARG A 93 5.14 -3.94 -4.43
CA ARG A 93 6.14 -3.80 -3.35
C ARG A 93 6.57 -2.37 -3.06
N GLY A 94 7.42 -2.21 -2.05
CA GLY A 94 8.20 -1.01 -1.77
C GLY A 94 7.43 0.07 -1.00
N MET A 95 8.14 0.75 -0.11
CA MET A 95 7.63 1.91 0.63
C MET A 95 7.71 3.19 -0.23
N ALA A 96 6.89 4.20 0.10
CA ALA A 96 7.12 5.55 -0.42
C ALA A 96 8.55 5.96 -0.06
N TYR A 97 9.29 6.51 -1.03
CA TYR A 97 10.72 6.83 -0.90
C TYR A 97 11.73 5.67 -1.08
N SER A 98 11.29 4.44 -1.36
CA SER A 98 12.21 3.35 -1.75
C SER A 98 12.67 3.49 -3.21
N THR A 99 13.86 2.97 -3.52
CA THR A 99 14.44 2.86 -4.89
C THR A 99 13.75 1.81 -5.75
N ALA A 100 12.86 1.00 -5.18
CA ALA A 100 12.06 0.04 -5.92
C ALA A 100 11.08 0.73 -6.88
N GLY A 101 11.12 0.33 -8.16
CA GLY A 101 10.44 0.97 -9.28
C GLY A 101 9.00 0.51 -9.60
N GLY A 102 8.36 -0.30 -8.75
CA GLY A 102 7.04 -0.92 -9.02
C GLY A 102 5.80 -0.15 -8.52
N ILE A 103 4.67 -0.86 -8.43
CA ILE A 103 3.42 -0.33 -7.85
C ILE A 103 3.58 -0.24 -6.33
N LYS A 104 3.85 0.99 -5.85
CA LYS A 104 4.04 1.26 -4.42
C LYS A 104 2.76 1.07 -3.63
N ILE A 105 2.81 0.31 -2.54
CA ILE A 105 1.67 0.02 -1.65
C ILE A 105 1.02 1.31 -1.12
N GLU A 106 1.81 2.35 -0.91
CA GLU A 106 1.33 3.68 -0.51
C GLU A 106 0.36 4.30 -1.51
N ARG A 107 0.59 4.12 -2.82
CA ARG A 107 -0.33 4.61 -3.85
C ARG A 107 -1.60 3.78 -3.90
N VAL A 108 -1.50 2.47 -3.70
CA VAL A 108 -2.66 1.57 -3.65
C VAL A 108 -3.57 1.93 -2.47
N ILE A 109 -3.00 2.11 -1.28
CA ILE A 109 -3.74 2.53 -0.07
C ILE A 109 -4.40 3.89 -0.28
N LEU A 110 -3.70 4.85 -0.88
CA LEU A 110 -4.25 6.18 -1.16
C LEU A 110 -5.42 6.14 -2.13
N VAL A 111 -5.31 5.35 -3.21
CA VAL A 111 -6.38 5.16 -4.19
C VAL A 111 -7.59 4.49 -3.54
N LEU A 112 -7.37 3.43 -2.76
CA LEU A 112 -8.45 2.75 -2.03
C LEU A 112 -9.17 3.70 -1.05
N ARG A 113 -8.42 4.50 -0.28
CA ARG A 113 -9.01 5.53 0.60
C ARG A 113 -9.81 6.57 -0.18
N THR A 114 -9.30 7.00 -1.33
CA THR A 114 -9.98 7.96 -2.20
C THR A 114 -11.30 7.39 -2.72
N ILE A 115 -11.30 6.13 -3.19
CA ILE A 115 -12.49 5.46 -3.72
C ILE A 115 -13.54 5.26 -2.62
N LEU A 116 -13.15 4.77 -1.44
CA LEU A 116 -14.07 4.57 -0.31
C LEU A 116 -14.70 5.89 0.15
N LYS A 117 -13.90 6.96 0.26
CA LYS A 117 -14.39 8.29 0.61
C LYS A 117 -15.31 8.86 -0.47
N TRP A 118 -15.00 8.62 -1.75
CA TRP A 118 -15.88 8.97 -2.86
C TRP A 118 -17.23 8.27 -2.72
N ASN A 119 -17.24 6.95 -2.52
CA ASN A 119 -18.49 6.20 -2.39
C ASN A 119 -19.37 6.74 -1.24
N MET A 120 -18.74 7.10 -0.11
CA MET A 120 -19.43 7.73 1.03
C MET A 120 -19.96 9.15 0.71
N LEU A 121 -19.18 10.00 0.03
CA LEU A 121 -19.62 11.35 -0.37
C LEU A 121 -20.74 11.30 -1.40
N PHE A 122 -20.71 10.34 -2.32
CA PHE A 122 -21.78 10.11 -3.28
C PHE A 122 -23.04 9.57 -2.61
N TYR A 123 -22.91 8.67 -1.64
CA TYR A 123 -24.03 8.22 -0.80
C TYR A 123 -24.69 9.41 -0.07
N ASN A 124 -23.89 10.26 0.59
CA ASN A 124 -24.41 11.42 1.31
C ASN A 124 -25.04 12.48 0.38
N ARG A 125 -24.54 12.64 -0.86
CA ARG A 125 -25.14 13.54 -1.85
C ARG A 125 -26.49 13.06 -2.39
N LYS A 126 -26.75 11.74 -2.47
CA LYS A 126 -28.10 11.26 -2.84
C LYS A 126 -29.14 11.66 -1.78
N GLY A 127 -28.80 11.60 -0.49
CA GLY A 127 -29.71 11.98 0.60
C GLY A 127 -30.04 13.49 0.67
N LYS A 128 -29.13 14.38 0.23
CA LYS A 128 -29.39 15.84 0.19
C LYS A 128 -30.15 16.32 -1.04
N ARG A 129 -30.15 15.58 -2.15
CA ARG A 129 -30.91 15.94 -3.36
C ARG A 129 -32.40 15.65 -3.25
N SER A 130 -32.79 14.77 -2.34
CA SER A 130 -34.20 14.46 -2.02
C SER A 130 -34.85 15.46 -1.06
N LEU A 131 -34.12 16.45 -0.55
CA LEU A 131 -34.69 17.52 0.26
C LEU A 131 -35.21 18.63 -0.67
N PRO A 132 -36.52 18.95 -0.63
CA PRO A 132 -37.04 20.12 -1.34
C PRO A 132 -36.28 21.36 -0.86
N GLN A 133 -35.87 22.22 -1.80
CA GLN A 133 -35.31 23.52 -1.43
C GLN A 133 -36.38 24.28 -0.62
N PRO A 134 -36.05 24.86 0.55
CA PRO A 134 -37.00 25.71 1.25
C PRO A 134 -37.38 26.87 0.32
N ILE A 135 -38.65 26.95 -0.03
CA ILE A 135 -39.19 28.01 -0.87
C ILE A 135 -38.94 29.32 -0.11
N SER A 136 -37.98 30.12 -0.56
CA SER A 136 -37.74 31.45 -0.01
C SER A 136 -38.91 32.35 -0.41
N MET A 137 -39.92 32.43 0.47
CA MET A 137 -41.03 33.38 0.35
C MET A 137 -40.54 34.79 0.71
N THR A 138 -39.73 35.40 -0.15
CA THR A 138 -39.50 36.85 -0.14
C THR A 138 -39.30 37.31 -1.58
N SER A 139 -40.41 37.39 -2.34
CA SER A 139 -40.39 38.22 -3.55
C SER A 139 -40.29 39.69 -3.11
N PRO A 140 -39.29 40.46 -3.55
CA PRO A 140 -39.21 41.88 -3.23
C PRO A 140 -40.42 42.61 -3.83
N PRO A 141 -40.98 43.61 -3.12
CA PRO A 141 -42.17 44.32 -3.58
C PRO A 141 -41.88 44.99 -4.93
N ARG A 142 -42.76 44.72 -5.89
CA ARG A 142 -42.75 45.34 -7.22
C ARG A 142 -42.98 46.83 -7.02
N LYS A 143 -41.95 47.64 -7.26
CA LYS A 143 -42.09 49.11 -7.30
C LYS A 143 -43.12 49.44 -8.39
N GLN A 144 -44.12 50.21 -7.99
CA GLN A 144 -45.21 50.71 -8.84
C GLN A 144 -44.68 51.53 -10.01
#